data_AF-A0A2I0PA63-F1
#
_entry.id   AF-A0A2I0PA63-F1
#
_cell.length_a   1.000
_cell.length_b   1.000
_cell.length_c   1.000
_cell.angle_alpha   90.00
_cell.angle_beta   90.00
_cell.angle_gamma   90.00
#
_symmetry.space_group_name_H-M   'P 1'
#
loop_
_entity.id
_entity.type
_entity.pdbx_description
1 polymer ?
#
loop_
_entity_poly.entity_id
_entity_poly.type
_entity_poly.pdbx_seq_one_letter_code
_entity_poly.pdbx_strand_id
1 'polypeptide(L)'
;MGEKNPAFAAGLSLLFPGLGQVYNGETGKGVLVLFGVLAGLLVMLIPGIAVWLFGIYDAWATARRMNAGTVPFREARLVTVVLFMVVWAAGMLAFLTLLAFAAIAALTVAV
;
A
#
# COMPACT_ATOMS: atom_id res chain seq x y z
N MET A 1 6.64 23.15 -11.93
CA MET A 1 6.23 21.80 -11.48
C MET A 1 6.51 21.74 -9.98
N GLY A 2 5.55 21.31 -9.17
CA GLY A 2 5.75 21.22 -7.71
C GLY A 2 6.63 20.03 -7.32
N GLU A 3 7.33 20.13 -6.20
CA GLU A 3 8.11 19.02 -5.64
C GLU A 3 7.19 17.98 -4.97
N LYS A 4 7.57 16.71 -5.02
CA LYS A 4 6.95 15.64 -4.21
C LYS A 4 7.47 15.72 -2.79
N ASN A 5 6.65 15.40 -1.79
CA ASN A 5 7.12 15.24 -0.42
C ASN A 5 7.50 13.76 -0.16
N PRO A 6 8.79 13.40 0.00
CA PRO A 6 9.20 12.01 0.16
C PRO A 6 8.75 11.37 1.46
N ALA A 7 8.73 12.13 2.56
CA ALA A 7 8.26 11.63 3.85
C ALA A 7 6.76 11.35 3.80
N PHE A 8 6.00 12.20 3.11
CA PHE A 8 4.58 11.98 2.87
C PHE A 8 4.34 10.73 2.00
N ALA A 9 5.11 10.55 0.92
CA ALA A 9 5.03 9.35 0.09
C ALA A 9 5.31 8.06 0.90
N ALA A 10 6.34 8.08 1.75
CA ALA A 10 6.66 6.98 2.66
C ALA A 10 5.51 6.70 3.64
N GLY A 11 4.98 7.75 4.28
CA GLY A 11 3.89 7.65 5.24
C GLY A 11 2.59 7.11 4.62
N LEU A 12 2.31 7.48 3.37
CA LEU A 12 1.18 6.91 2.63
C LEU A 12 1.36 5.41 2.40
N SER A 13 2.55 4.95 1.97
CA SER A 13 2.82 3.52 1.80
C SER A 13 2.91 2.75 3.12
N LEU A 14 3.26 3.42 4.21
CA LEU A 14 3.20 2.85 5.55
C LEU A 14 1.74 2.60 5.94
N LEU A 15 0.86 3.59 5.81
CA LEU A 15 -0.54 3.44 6.23
C LEU A 15 -1.35 2.56 5.26
N PHE A 16 -1.06 2.67 3.97
CA PHE A 16 -1.74 1.95 2.90
C PHE A 16 -0.68 1.36 1.94
N PRO A 17 -0.36 0.06 2.03
CA PRO A 17 0.63 -0.56 1.15
C PRO A 17 0.42 -0.20 -0.32
N GLY A 18 1.43 0.41 -0.93
CA GLY A 18 1.41 0.85 -2.34
C GLY A 18 0.89 2.27 -2.61
N LEU A 19 0.28 2.96 -1.64
CA LEU A 19 -0.33 4.27 -1.87
C LEU A 19 0.71 5.37 -2.14
N GLY A 20 1.89 5.30 -1.54
CA GLY A 20 2.99 6.22 -1.82
C GLY A 20 3.47 6.16 -3.28
N GLN A 21 3.46 4.98 -3.89
CA GLN A 21 3.71 4.81 -5.33
C GLN A 21 2.60 5.46 -6.17
N VAL A 22 1.33 5.33 -5.76
CA VAL A 22 0.20 6.01 -6.43
C VAL A 22 0.34 7.54 -6.31
N TYR A 23 0.74 8.06 -5.16
CA TYR A 23 1.05 9.48 -4.95
C TYR A 23 2.22 9.97 -5.83
N ASN A 24 3.18 9.09 -6.12
CA ASN A 24 4.26 9.37 -7.08
C ASN A 24 3.81 9.25 -8.54
N GLY A 25 2.56 8.87 -8.83
CA GLY A 25 2.05 8.67 -10.19
C GLY A 25 2.47 7.33 -10.81
N GLU A 26 2.90 6.37 -9.99
CA GLU A 26 3.28 5.01 -10.40
C GLU A 26 2.22 3.98 -9.95
N THR A 27 0.97 4.16 -10.37
CA THR A 27 -0.16 3.34 -9.92
C THR A 27 0.05 1.83 -10.10
N GLY A 28 0.62 1.40 -11.23
CA GLY A 28 0.92 -0.02 -11.47
C GLY A 28 1.87 -0.61 -10.42
N LYS A 29 2.91 0.14 -10.01
CA LYS A 29 3.79 -0.28 -8.92
C LYS A 29 3.07 -0.31 -7.57
N GLY A 30 2.22 0.67 -7.30
CA GLY A 30 1.41 0.70 -6.09
C GLY A 30 0.52 -0.54 -5.95
N VAL A 31 -0.13 -0.95 -7.04
CA VAL A 31 -0.92 -2.20 -7.08
C VAL A 31 -0.05 -3.43 -6.85
N LEU A 32 1.13 -3.51 -7.47
CA LEU A 32 2.06 -4.63 -7.25
C LEU A 32 2.53 -4.72 -5.79
N VAL A 33 2.87 -3.58 -5.17
CA VAL A 33 3.26 -3.53 -3.75
C VAL A 33 2.10 -3.98 -2.86
N LEU A 34 0.88 -3.50 -3.12
CA LEU A 34 -0.31 -3.92 -2.36
C LEU A 34 -0.48 -5.44 -2.39
N PHE A 35 -0.52 -6.04 -3.59
CA PHE A 35 -0.69 -7.48 -3.72
C PHE A 35 0.50 -8.27 -3.17
N GLY A 36 1.73 -7.77 -3.33
CA GLY A 36 2.91 -8.39 -2.75
C GLY A 36 2.88 -8.43 -1.22
N VAL A 37 2.44 -7.34 -0.58
CA VAL A 37 2.26 -7.28 0.88
C VAL A 37 1.13 -8.21 1.32
N LEU A 38 -0.01 -8.20 0.63
CA LEU A 38 -1.15 -9.08 0.98
C LEU A 38 -0.79 -10.56 0.82
N ALA A 39 -0.22 -10.95 -0.32
CA ALA A 39 0.22 -12.33 -0.54
C ALA A 39 1.29 -12.75 0.47
N GLY A 40 2.26 -11.87 0.73
CA GLY A 40 3.27 -12.11 1.75
C GLY A 40 2.65 -12.30 3.13
N LEU A 41 1.90 -11.33 3.65
CA LEU A 41 1.34 -11.42 5.01
C LEU A 41 0.37 -12.59 5.20
N LEU A 42 -0.38 -12.98 4.16
CA LEU A 42 -1.33 -14.10 4.24
C LEU A 42 -0.65 -15.48 4.16
N VAL A 43 0.45 -15.61 3.40
CA VAL A 43 1.13 -16.91 3.20
C VAL A 43 2.32 -17.06 4.15
N MET A 44 3.14 -16.01 4.28
CA MET A 44 4.35 -15.97 5.10
C MET A 44 4.61 -14.57 5.68
N LEU A 45 4.41 -14.42 6.99
CA LEU A 45 4.54 -13.14 7.70
C LEU A 45 5.83 -12.36 7.38
N ILE A 46 6.99 -13.02 7.44
CA ILE A 46 8.30 -12.36 7.26
C ILE A 46 8.49 -11.78 5.84
N PRO A 47 8.30 -12.55 4.75
CA PRO A 47 8.28 -12.01 3.39
C PRO A 47 7.29 -10.85 3.21
N GLY A 48 6.09 -10.92 3.79
CA GLY A 48 5.11 -9.83 3.72
C GLY A 48 5.61 -8.53 4.33
N ILE A 49 6.21 -8.60 5.52
CA ILE A 49 6.83 -7.45 6.19
C ILE A 49 7.99 -6.91 5.35
N ALA A 50 8.83 -7.78 4.78
CA ALA A 50 9.96 -7.35 3.95
C ALA A 50 9.50 -6.58 2.70
N VAL A 51 8.48 -7.07 1.99
CA VAL A 51 7.90 -6.38 0.82
C VAL A 51 7.27 -5.06 1.24
N TRP A 52 6.64 -4.99 2.40
CA TRP A 52 6.03 -3.76 2.90
C TRP A 52 7.06 -2.68 3.21
N LEU A 53 8.12 -3.03 3.96
CA LEU A 53 9.23 -2.12 4.26
C LEU A 53 9.93 -1.66 2.99
N PHE A 54 10.14 -2.57 2.03
CA PHE A 54 10.67 -2.22 0.72
C PHE A 54 9.75 -1.23 -0.02
N GLY A 55 8.43 -1.45 0.00
CA GLY A 55 7.45 -0.55 -0.61
C GLY A 55 7.44 0.86 0.01
N ILE A 56 7.66 0.97 1.33
CA ILE A 56 7.81 2.27 2.00
C ILE A 56 9.07 3.00 1.50
N TYR A 57 10.21 2.29 1.48
CA TYR A 57 11.48 2.84 0.98
C TYR A 57 11.40 3.23 -0.49
N ASP A 58 10.79 2.40 -1.34
CA ASP A 58 10.64 2.65 -2.77
C ASP A 58 9.81 3.92 -3.06
N ALA A 59 8.72 4.14 -2.30
CA ALA A 59 7.92 5.35 -2.42
C ALA A 59 8.72 6.61 -2.05
N TRP A 60 9.47 6.56 -0.95
CA TRP A 60 10.35 7.65 -0.52
C TRP A 60 11.46 7.93 -1.55
N ALA A 61 12.16 6.89 -1.98
CA ALA A 61 13.30 7.00 -2.89
C ALA A 61 12.86 7.54 -4.26
N THR A 62 11.71 7.09 -4.76
CA THR A 62 11.15 7.56 -6.02
C THR A 62 10.77 9.05 -5.96
N ALA A 63 10.12 9.49 -4.88
CA ALA A 63 9.80 10.91 -4.69
C ALA A 63 11.07 11.78 -4.69
N ARG A 64 12.13 11.36 -3.97
CA ARG A 64 13.44 12.06 -3.99
C ARG A 64 14.06 12.09 -5.38
N ARG A 65 14.00 10.98 -6.10
CA ARG A 65 14.55 10.87 -7.46
C ARG A 65 13.81 11.76 -8.48
N MET A 66 12.50 11.93 -8.32
CA MET A 66 11.70 12.87 -9.12
C MET A 66 12.10 14.32 -8.83
N ASN A 67 12.23 14.70 -7.55
CA ASN A 67 12.68 16.05 -7.19
C ASN A 67 14.10 16.34 -7.67
N ALA A 68 14.99 15.34 -7.66
CA ALA A 68 16.35 15.44 -8.17
C ALA A 68 16.44 15.41 -9.71
N GLY A 69 15.32 15.27 -10.44
CA GLY A 69 15.29 15.21 -11.90
C GLY A 69 15.85 13.92 -12.52
N THR A 70 16.24 12.93 -11.70
CA THR A 70 16.78 11.64 -12.16
C THR A 70 15.71 10.68 -12.69
N VAL A 71 14.44 10.95 -12.39
CA VAL A 71 13.25 10.23 -12.86
C VAL A 71 12.22 11.26 -13.29
N PRO A 72 11.49 11.04 -14.41
CA PRO A 72 10.47 11.97 -14.85
C PRO A 72 9.39 12.16 -13.78
N PHE A 73 9.07 13.41 -13.50
CA PHE A 73 7.96 13.77 -12.62
C PHE A 73 6.64 13.27 -13.22
N ARG A 74 5.81 12.63 -12.39
CA ARG A 74 4.46 12.21 -12.78
C ARG A 74 3.44 12.86 -11.85
N GLU A 75 2.45 13.49 -12.44
CA GLU A 75 1.32 14.05 -11.71
C GLU A 75 0.42 12.91 -11.23
N ALA A 76 0.18 12.86 -9.92
CA ALA A 76 -0.80 11.94 -9.37
C ALA A 76 -2.18 12.56 -9.52
N ARG A 77 -3.11 11.79 -10.07
CA ARG A 77 -4.51 12.19 -10.14
C ARG A 77 -5.13 11.94 -8.77
N LEU A 78 -5.67 12.98 -8.13
CA LEU A 78 -6.33 12.86 -6.83
C LEU A 78 -7.40 11.76 -6.83
N VAL A 79 -8.16 11.65 -7.93
CA VAL A 79 -9.17 10.60 -8.12
C VAL A 79 -8.55 9.21 -7.96
N THR A 80 -7.36 8.95 -8.52
CA THR A 80 -6.70 7.65 -8.40
C THR A 80 -6.25 7.37 -6.97
N VAL A 81 -5.75 8.39 -6.26
CA VAL A 81 -5.36 8.27 -4.84
C VAL A 81 -6.58 7.94 -3.99
N VAL A 82 -7.67 8.69 -4.15
CA VAL A 82 -8.92 8.49 -3.39
C VAL A 82 -9.54 7.13 -3.71
N LEU A 83 -9.63 6.75 -4.99
CA LEU A 83 -10.13 5.43 -5.40
C LEU A 83 -9.30 4.30 -4.79
N PHE A 84 -7.98 4.42 -4.80
CA PHE A 84 -7.10 3.42 -4.20
C PHE A 84 -7.37 3.29 -2.69
N MET A 85 -7.50 4.41 -1.97
CA MET A 85 -7.82 4.40 -0.54
C MET A 85 -9.19 3.78 -0.26
N VAL A 86 -10.21 4.12 -1.04
CA VAL A 86 -11.57 3.57 -0.89
C VAL A 86 -11.59 2.07 -1.14
N VAL A 87 -10.96 1.61 -2.24
CA VAL A 87 -10.88 0.18 -2.56
C VAL A 87 -10.12 -0.58 -1.48
N TRP A 88 -9.00 -0.03 -1.01
CA TRP A 88 -8.24 -0.63 0.08
C TRP A 88 -9.05 -0.72 1.37
N ALA A 89 -9.73 0.36 1.77
CA ALA A 89 -10.52 0.40 3.02
C ALA A 89 -11.71 -0.55 2.96
N ALA A 90 -12.42 -0.60 1.84
CA ALA A 90 -13.50 -1.55 1.61
C ALA A 90 -12.99 -3.00 1.65
N GLY A 91 -11.86 -3.28 1.00
CA GLY A 91 -11.22 -4.60 1.04
C GLY A 91 -10.78 -5.02 2.44
N MET A 92 -10.15 -4.12 3.20
CA MET A 92 -9.75 -4.36 4.58
C MET A 92 -10.96 -4.63 5.48
N LEU A 93 -12.03 -3.83 5.36
CA LEU A 93 -13.26 -4.02 6.13
C LEU A 93 -13.91 -5.38 5.84
N ALA A 94 -14.00 -5.76 4.56
CA ALA A 94 -14.51 -7.06 4.15
C ALA A 94 -13.65 -8.21 4.72
N PHE A 95 -12.33 -8.10 4.63
CA PHE A 95 -11.40 -9.10 5.17
C PHE A 95 -11.55 -9.26 6.69
N LEU A 96 -11.59 -8.15 7.44
CA LEU A 96 -11.75 -8.18 8.91
C LEU A 96 -13.11 -8.77 9.32
N THR A 97 -14.17 -8.48 8.56
CA THR A 97 -15.51 -9.04 8.79
C THR A 97 -15.50 -10.56 8.60
N LEU A 98 -14.90 -11.05 7.50
CA LEU A 98 -14.74 -12.49 7.26
C LEU A 98 -13.89 -13.17 8.33
N LEU A 99 -12.79 -12.53 8.74
CA LEU A 99 -11.92 -13.05 9.80
C LEU A 99 -12.67 -13.16 11.13
N ALA A 100 -13.50 -12.18 11.48
CA ALA A 100 -14.33 -12.20 12.69
C ALA A 100 -15.35 -13.35 12.65
N PHE A 101 -16.04 -13.54 11.52
CA PHE A 101 -16.96 -14.66 11.36
C PHE A 101 -16.25 -16.02 11.48
N ALA A 102 -15.07 -16.17 10.85
CA ALA A 102 -14.28 -17.38 10.94
C ALA A 102 -13.83 -17.67 12.39
N ALA A 103 -13.41 -16.64 13.13
CA ALA A 103 -13.02 -16.77 14.53
C ALA A 103 -14.20 -17.19 15.44
N ILE A 104 -15.39 -16.61 15.23
CA ILE A 104 -16.60 -16.99 15.98
C ILE A 104 -16.97 -18.44 15.67
N ALA A 105 -16.99 -18.84 14.39
CA ALA A 105 -17.29 -20.21 13.99
C ALA A 105 -16.29 -21.22 14.61
N ALA A 106 -14.99 -20.91 14.58
CA ALA A 106 -13.96 -21.74 15.19
C ALA A 106 -14.18 -21.89 16.71
N LEU A 107 -14.56 -20.82 17.42
CA LEU A 107 -14.86 -20.87 18.84
C LEU A 107 -16.09 -21.75 19.14
N THR A 108 -17.15 -21.64 18.34
CA THR A 108 -18.38 -22.43 18.54
C THR A 108 -18.20 -23.93 18.31
N VAL A 109 -17.24 -24.33 17.49
CA VAL A 109 -16.90 -25.75 17.26
C VAL A 109 -15.97 -26.29 18.35
N ALA A 110 -15.22 -25.41 19.03
CA ALA A 110 -14.26 -25.79 20.06
C ALA A 110 -14.85 -25.94 21.47
N VAL A 111 -16.10 -25.51 21.70
CA VAL A 111 -16.85 -25.60 22.97
C VAL A 111 -17.89 -26.71 22.88
#